data_AF-A0A2N6A538-F1
#
_entry.id   AF-A0A2N6A538-F1
#
_cell.length_a   1.000
_cell.length_b   1.000
_cell.length_c   1.000
_cell.angle_alpha   90.00
_cell.angle_beta   90.00
_cell.angle_gamma   90.00
#
_symmetry.space_group_name_H-M   'P 1'
#
loop_
_entity.id
_entity.type
_entity.pdbx_description
1 polymer ?
#
loop_
_entity_poly.entity_id
_entity_poly.type
_entity_poly.pdbx_seq_one_letter_code
_entity_poly.pdbx_strand_id
1 'polypeptide(L)' 'MGLKEVVYALVGVLGLGTLYAWYQFYKVVANKCDTCSVDLHQNPFKSKCFTGAVFFTLSMALAVWAAILV' A
#
# COMPACT_ATOMS: atom_id res chain seq x y z
N MET A 1 2.88 -2.43 26.51
CA MET A 1 2.32 -1.83 25.29
C MET A 1 0.82 -1.77 25.43
N GLY A 2 0.25 -0.58 25.44
CA GLY A 2 -1.20 -0.37 25.47
C GLY A 2 -1.84 -0.56 24.09
N LEU A 3 -3.14 -0.86 24.05
CA LEU A 3 -3.89 -1.05 22.80
C LEU A 3 -3.76 0.16 21.85
N LYS A 4 -3.82 1.39 22.40
CA LYS A 4 -3.60 2.63 21.63
C LYS A 4 -2.23 2.67 20.94
N GLU A 5 -1.17 2.31 21.64
CA GLU A 5 0.20 2.32 21.10
C GLU A 5 0.34 1.33 19.94
N VAL A 6 -0.26 0.15 20.06
CA VAL A 6 -0.25 -0.87 19.00
C VAL A 6 -1.00 -0.39 17.76
N VAL A 7 -2.17 0.24 17.93
CA VAL A 7 -2.96 0.76 16.81
C VAL A 7 -2.25 1.92 16.11
N TYR A 8 -1.63 2.85 16.85
CA TYR A 8 -0.84 3.92 16.24
C TYR A 8 0.40 3.40 15.50
N ALA A 9 1.11 2.41 16.06
CA ALA A 9 2.21 1.76 15.36
C ALA A 9 1.74 1.06 14.07
N LEU A 10 0.58 0.40 14.11
CA LEU A 10 -0.03 -0.24 12.96
C LEU A 10 -0.36 0.78 11.85
N VAL A 11 -0.96 1.93 12.21
CA VAL A 11 -1.22 3.02 11.26
C VAL A 11 0.08 3.54 10.65
N GLY A 12 1.14 3.69 11.44
CA GLY A 12 2.46 4.12 10.95
C GLY A 12 3.06 3.14 9.93
N VAL A 13 3.05 1.85 10.25
CA VAL A 13 3.57 0.79 9.34
C VAL A 13 2.75 0.72 8.06
N LEU A 14 1.42 0.78 8.16
CA LEU A 14 0.54 0.76 6.99
C LEU A 14 0.69 2.01 6.12
N GLY A 15 0.92 3.18 6.72
CA GLY A 15 1.20 4.42 5.99
C GLY A 15 2.49 4.32 5.17
N LEU A 16 3.57 3.81 5.78
CA LEU A 16 4.83 3.57 5.07
C LEU A 16 4.68 2.52 3.96
N GLY A 17 3.96 1.43 4.22
CA GLY A 17 3.66 0.40 3.22
C GLY A 17 2.84 0.93 2.05
N THR A 18 1.86 1.80 2.32
CA THR A 18 1.04 2.46 1.30
C THR A 18 1.91 3.36 0.42
N LEU A 19 2.73 4.23 1.01
CA LEU A 19 3.66 5.09 0.27
C LEU A 19 4.62 4.28 -0.62
N TYR A 20 5.20 3.21 -0.08
CA TYR A 20 6.10 2.35 -0.82
C TYR A 20 5.41 1.64 -1.99
N ALA A 21 4.21 1.10 -1.78
CA ALA A 21 3.44 0.41 -2.83
C ALA A 21 3.05 1.37 -3.97
N TRP A 22 2.59 2.57 -3.65
CA TRP A 22 2.27 3.59 -4.64
C TRP A 22 3.50 4.11 -5.39
N TYR A 23 4.64 4.24 -4.71
CA TYR A 23 5.91 4.61 -5.35
C TYR A 23 6.38 3.55 -6.37
N GLN A 24 6.25 2.26 -6.03
CA GLN A 24 6.56 1.18 -6.97
C GLN A 24 5.58 1.15 -8.15
N PHE A 25 4.29 1.35 -7.90
CA PHE A 25 3.30 1.48 -8.97
C PHE A 25 3.60 2.68 -9.88
N TYR A 26 4.00 3.83 -9.32
CA TYR A 26 4.40 5.00 -10.10
C TYR A 26 5.62 4.71 -10.97
N LYS A 27 6.63 4.00 -10.45
CA LYS A 27 7.80 3.57 -11.26
C LYS A 27 7.41 2.64 -12.41
N VAL A 28 6.46 1.73 -12.18
CA VAL A 28 5.91 0.85 -13.21
C VAL A 28 5.25 1.67 -14.33
N VAL A 29 4.43 2.67 -13.97
CA VAL A 29 3.70 3.50 -14.94
C VAL A 29 4.62 4.49 -15.67
N ALA A 30 5.50 5.19 -14.95
CA ALA A 30 6.34 6.26 -15.48
C ALA A 30 7.61 5.76 -16.17
N ASN A 31 8.28 4.75 -15.60
CA ASN A 31 9.56 4.24 -16.12
C ASN A 31 9.44 2.92 -16.88
N LYS A 32 8.22 2.37 -17.06
CA LYS A 32 7.98 1.05 -17.67
C LYS A 32 8.90 -0.05 -17.12
N CYS A 33 9.29 0.07 -15.85
CA CYS A 33 10.26 -0.86 -15.26
C CYS A 33 9.54 -2.13 -14.80
N ASP A 34 9.94 -3.27 -15.38
CA ASP A 34 9.42 -4.63 -15.16
C ASP A 34 9.84 -5.27 -13.81
N THR A 35 10.22 -4.49 -12.80
CA THR A 35 10.63 -5.07 -11.50
C THR A 35 9.47 -5.69 -10.71
N CYS A 36 8.22 -5.37 -11.08
CA CYS A 36 7.01 -5.79 -10.38
C CYS A 36 6.22 -6.94 -11.04
N SER A 37 6.36 -7.16 -12.35
CA SER A 37 5.66 -8.25 -13.07
C SER A 37 6.09 -8.28 -14.54
N VAL A 38 6.45 -9.44 -15.07
CA VAL A 38 6.74 -9.70 -16.49
C VAL A 38 5.54 -9.47 -17.44
N ASP A 39 4.34 -9.27 -16.90
CA ASP A 39 3.06 -9.08 -17.62
C ASP A 39 2.70 -7.61 -17.89
N LEU A 40 3.60 -6.66 -17.61
CA LEU A 40 3.32 -5.22 -17.60
C LEU A 40 2.98 -4.60 -18.97
N HIS A 41 3.23 -5.32 -20.06
CA HIS A 41 3.02 -4.79 -21.41
C HIS A 41 1.53 -4.65 -21.79
N GLN A 42 0.62 -5.38 -21.14
CA GLN A 42 -0.79 -5.42 -21.55
C GLN A 42 -1.73 -4.53 -20.72
N ASN A 43 -1.49 -4.31 -19.42
CA ASN A 43 -2.31 -3.41 -18.60
C ASN A 43 -1.65 -3.04 -17.25
N PRO A 44 -1.33 -1.76 -16.98
CA PRO A 44 -0.69 -1.33 -15.73
C PRO A 44 -1.56 -1.60 -14.49
N PHE A 45 -2.89 -1.54 -14.64
CA PHE A 45 -3.88 -1.79 -13.57
C PHE A 45 -4.02 -3.26 -13.17
N LYS A 46 -3.48 -4.21 -13.96
CA LYS A 46 -3.49 -5.65 -13.62
C LYS A 46 -2.20 -6.08 -12.91
N SER A 47 -1.28 -5.15 -12.66
CA SER A 47 -0.02 -5.45 -11.99
C SER A 47 -0.25 -5.76 -10.51
N LYS A 48 0.52 -6.73 -9.98
CA LYS A 48 0.54 -7.08 -8.55
C LYS A 48 0.84 -5.85 -7.68
N CYS A 49 1.54 -4.85 -8.22
CA CYS A 49 1.87 -3.60 -7.54
C CYS A 49 0.65 -2.65 -7.40
N PHE A 50 -0.30 -2.66 -8.35
CA PHE A 50 -1.59 -1.96 -8.17
C PHE A 50 -2.44 -2.64 -7.10
N THR A 51 -2.55 -3.97 -7.13
CA THR A 51 -3.30 -4.73 -6.12
C THR A 51 -2.72 -4.52 -4.72
N GLY A 52 -1.39 -4.51 -4.59
CA GLY A 52 -0.70 -4.18 -3.34
C GLY A 52 -1.01 -2.76 -2.86
N ALA A 53 -0.95 -1.76 -3.74
CA ALA A 53 -1.27 -0.37 -3.39
C ALA A 53 -2.71 -0.23 -2.88
N VAL A 54 -3.68 -0.85 -3.56
CA VAL A 54 -5.09 -0.85 -3.13
C VAL A 54 -5.26 -1.54 -1.78
N PHE A 55 -4.63 -2.71 -1.58
CA PHE A 55 -4.69 -3.46 -0.33
C PHE A 55 -4.15 -2.66 0.87
N PHE A 56 -2.97 -2.05 0.72
CA PHE A 56 -2.36 -1.24 1.77
C PHE A 56 -3.22 0.00 2.08
N THR A 57 -3.80 0.63 1.07
CA THR A 57 -4.68 1.80 1.24
C THR A 57 -5.95 1.44 2.02
N LEU A 58 -6.62 0.32 1.68
CA LEU A 58 -7.80 -0.16 2.41
C LEU A 58 -7.48 -0.57 3.85
N SER A 59 -6.35 -1.26 4.03
CA SER A 59 -5.88 -1.68 5.36
C SER A 59 -5.56 -0.46 6.23
N MET A 60 -4.95 0.58 5.66
CA MET A 60 -4.68 1.85 6.34
C MET A 60 -5.99 2.54 6.76
N ALA A 61 -6.99 2.59 5.88
CA ALA A 61 -8.29 3.19 6.21
C ALA A 61 -8.97 2.48 7.40
N LEU A 62 -8.93 1.14 7.41
CA LEU A 62 -9.45 0.35 8.53
C LEU A 62 -8.65 0.57 9.83
N ALA A 63 -7.32 0.68 9.74
CA ALA A 63 -6.49 0.95 10.90
C ALA A 63 -6.73 2.36 11.49
N VAL A 64 -6.93 3.36 10.63
CA VAL A 64 -7.32 4.72 11.08
C VAL A 64 -8.70 4.69 11.73
N TRP A 65 -9.67 3.97 11.15
CA TRP A 65 -10.98 3.78 11.76
C TRP A 65 -10.89 3.13 13.13
N ALA A 66 -10.08 2.08 13.28
CA ALA A 66 -9.82 1.44 14.56
C ALA A 66 -9.15 2.40 15.56
N ALA A 67 -8.26 3.29 15.11
CA ALA A 67 -7.63 4.31 15.96
C ALA A 67 -8.62 5.33 16.53
N ILE A 68 -9.70 5.64 15.79
CA ILE A 68 -10.75 6.56 16.25
C ILE A 68 -11.62 5.90 17.34
N LEU A 69 -11.79 4.58 17.28
CA LEU A 69 -12.65 3.83 18.20
C LEU A 69 -12.00 3.50 19.55
N VAL A 70 -10.67 3.64 19.68
CA VAL A 70 -9.88 3.22 20.86
C VAL A 70 -9.44 4.39 21.74
#